data_AF-A0A6S6QU92-F1
#
_entry.id   AF-A0A6S6QU92-F1
#
_cell.length_a   1.000
_cell.length_b   1.000
_cell.length_c   1.000
_cell.angle_alpha   90.00
_cell.angle_beta   90.00
_cell.angle_gamma   90.00
#
_symmetry.space_group_name_H-M   'P 1'
#
loop_
_entity.id
_entity.type
_entity.pdbx_description
1 polymer ?
#
loop_
_entity_poly.entity_id
_entity_poly.type
_entity_poly.pdbx_seq_one_letter_code
_entity_poly.pdbx_strand_id
1 'polypeptide(L)' 'MALKLGLNFINVDEGLTDEEGDLKKEFTVEGVHMWSNAYAVVLKNMKKYL' A
#
# COMPACT_ATOMS: atom_id res chain seq x y z
N MET A 1 13.82 -8.35 -4.30
CA MET A 1 14.96 -7.40 -4.26
C MET A 1 15.47 -7.21 -2.82
N ALA A 2 14.64 -6.71 -1.90
CA ALA A 2 15.02 -6.37 -0.52
C ALA A 2 15.74 -7.49 0.26
N LEU A 3 15.24 -8.74 0.19
CA LEU A 3 15.87 -9.90 0.84
C LEU A 3 17.33 -10.11 0.38
N LYS A 4 17.62 -9.90 -0.91
CA LYS A 4 18.98 -10.05 -1.47
C LYS A 4 19.94 -8.95 -0.97
N LEU A 5 19.40 -7.85 -0.46
CA LEU A 5 20.15 -6.69 0.05
C LEU A 5 20.21 -6.66 1.58
N GLY A 6 19.63 -7.65 2.27
CA GLY A 6 19.56 -7.66 3.73
C GLY A 6 18.64 -6.58 4.32
N LEU A 7 17.69 -6.08 3.53
CA LEU A 7 16.75 -5.04 3.94
C LEU A 7 15.38 -5.63 4.30
N ASN A 8 14.73 -5.01 5.28
CA ASN A 8 13.35 -5.33 5.62
C ASN A 8 12.40 -4.71 4.61
N PHE A 9 11.60 -5.56 3.96
CA PHE A 9 10.49 -5.13 3.12
C PHE A 9 9.21 -5.21 3.94
N ILE A 10 8.44 -4.11 3.94
CA ILE A 10 7.10 -4.08 4.50
C ILE A 10 6.11 -3.91 3.35
N ASN A 11 5.12 -4.80 3.28
CA ASN A 11 3.99 -4.63 2.38
C ASN A 11 2.89 -3.91 3.16
N VAL A 12 2.46 -2.75 2.66
CA VAL A 12 1.45 -1.90 3.30
C VAL A 12 0.18 -1.79 2.46
N ASP A 13 0.02 -2.68 1.48
CA ASP A 13 -1.07 -2.65 0.50
C ASP A 13 -2.33 -3.36 0.99
N GLU A 14 -2.27 -3.99 2.17
CA GLU A 14 -3.40 -4.69 2.79
C GLU A 14 -4.65 -3.77 2.85
N GLY A 15 -5.67 -4.13 2.07
CA GLY A 15 -6.95 -3.41 1.97
C GLY A 15 -7.05 -2.40 0.82
N LEU A 16 -5.93 -2.04 0.17
CA LEU A 16 -5.87 -1.10 -0.96
C LEU A 16 -6.14 -1.76 -2.31
N THR A 17 -5.75 -3.03 -2.45
CA THR A 17 -5.90 -3.77 -3.71
C THR A 17 -7.20 -4.56 -3.77
N ASP A 18 -7.71 -4.79 -4.97
CA ASP A 18 -8.78 -5.74 -5.24
C ASP A 18 -8.26 -7.19 -5.37
N GLU A 19 -9.12 -8.11 -5.82
CA GLU A 19 -8.81 -9.53 -5.97
C GLU A 19 -7.79 -9.82 -7.07
N GLU A 20 -7.66 -8.92 -8.05
CA GLU A 20 -6.69 -9.03 -9.15
C GLU A 20 -5.33 -8.40 -8.76
N GLY A 21 -5.28 -7.71 -7.63
CA GLY A 21 -4.09 -7.02 -7.12
C GLY A 21 -4.00 -5.56 -7.57
N ASP A 22 -5.04 -5.04 -8.22
CA ASP A 22 -5.09 -3.66 -8.70
C ASP A 22 -5.55 -2.70 -7.62
N LEU A 23 -5.06 -1.46 -7.67
CA LEU A 23 -5.49 -0.41 -6.75
C LEU A 23 -6.99 -0.12 -6.94
N LYS A 24 -7.78 -0.26 -5.87
CA LYS A 24 -9.23 -0.02 -5.95
C LYS A 24 -9.52 1.39 -6.45
N LYS A 25 -10.50 1.49 -7.35
CA LYS A 25 -10.91 2.76 -7.98
C LYS A 25 -11.28 3.86 -6.97
N GLU A 26 -11.81 3.48 -5.81
CA GLU A 26 -12.16 4.42 -4.71
C GLU A 26 -10.94 5.06 -4.03
N PHE A 27 -9.75 4.53 -4.27
CA PHE A 27 -8.50 4.99 -3.67
C PHE A 27 -7.61 5.76 -4.63
N THR A 28 -8.02 5.96 -5.89
CA THR A 28 -7.16 6.62 -6.90
C THR A 28 -7.91 7.57 -7.82
N VAL A 29 -7.18 8.56 -8.35
CA VAL A 29 -7.67 9.50 -9.37
C VAL A 29 -7.56 8.89 -10.77
N GLU A 30 -6.38 8.38 -11.10
CA GLU A 30 -6.02 7.90 -12.45
C GLU A 30 -5.36 6.51 -12.46
N GLY A 31 -5.43 5.77 -11.36
CA GLY A 31 -4.71 4.50 -11.18
C GLY A 31 -3.27 4.66 -10.68
N VAL A 32 -2.82 5.90 -10.40
CA VAL A 32 -1.46 6.20 -9.93
C VAL A 32 -1.47 6.92 -8.59
N HIS A 33 -2.02 8.14 -8.53
CA HIS A 33 -2.06 8.87 -7.26
C HIS A 33 -3.20 8.39 -6.39
N MET A 34 -2.93 8.39 -5.08
CA MET A 34 -3.86 7.96 -4.06
C MET A 34 -4.63 9.13 -3.46
N TRP A 35 -5.91 8.92 -3.14
CA TRP A 35 -6.69 9.86 -2.35
C TRP A 35 -6.27 9.83 -0.86
N SER A 36 -6.66 10.84 -0.10
CA SER A 36 -6.29 10.96 1.33
C SER A 36 -6.74 9.76 2.18
N ASN A 37 -7.89 9.14 1.85
CA ASN A 37 -8.38 7.93 2.52
C ASN A 37 -7.44 6.73 2.32
N ALA A 38 -6.84 6.59 1.15
CA ALA A 38 -5.87 5.53 0.86
C ALA A 38 -4.55 5.74 1.64
N TYR A 39 -4.06 6.98 1.72
CA TYR A 39 -2.88 7.29 2.56
C TYR A 39 -3.11 7.00 4.05
N ALA A 40 -4.34 7.15 4.55
CA ALA A 40 -4.67 6.77 5.92
C ALA A 40 -4.54 5.25 6.15
N VAL A 41 -4.91 4.43 5.16
CA VAL A 41 -4.72 2.97 5.18
C VAL A 41 -3.23 2.62 5.18
N VAL A 42 -2.43 3.24 4.29
CA VAL A 42 -0.97 3.06 4.26
C VAL A 42 -0.36 3.37 5.62
N LEU A 43 -0.69 4.52 6.21
CA LEU A 43 -0.17 4.92 7.53
C LEU A 43 -0.57 3.93 8.63
N LYS A 44 -1.82 3.45 8.62
CA LYS A 44 -2.29 2.43 9.57
C LYS A 44 -1.48 1.14 9.43
N ASN A 45 -1.18 0.71 8.20
CA ASN A 45 -0.42 -0.51 7.95
C ASN A 45 1.06 -0.34 8.33
N MET A 46 1.66 0.82 8.02
CA MET A 46 3.04 1.16 8.42
C MET A 46 3.25 1.13 9.93
N LYS A 47 2.28 1.63 10.71
CA LYS A 47 2.37 1.69 12.18
C LYS A 47 2.59 0.32 12.85
N LYS A 48 2.28 -0.80 12.19
CA LYS A 48 2.56 -2.15 12.69
C LYS A 48 4.06 -2.44 12.80
N TYR A 49 4.92 -1.62 12.17
CA TYR A 49 6.36 -1.83 12.03
C TYR A 49 7.20 -0.68 12.60
N LEU A 50 6.57 0.32 13.22
CA LEU A 50 7.23 1.44 13.92
C LEU A 50 7.28 1.14 15.42
#